data_AF-A0AAW8WJV9-F1
#
_entry.id   AF-A0AAW8WJV9-F1
#
_cell.length_a   1.000
_cell.length_b   1.000
_cell.length_c   1.000
_cell.angle_alpha   90.00
_cell.angle_beta   90.00
_cell.angle_gamma   90.00
#
_symmetry.space_group_name_H-M   'P 1'
#
loop_
_entity.id
_entity.type
_entity.pdbx_description
1 polymer ?
#
loop_
_entity_poly.entity_id
_entity_poly.type
_entity_poly.pdbx_seq_one_letter_code
_entity_poly.pdbx_strand_id
1 'polypeptide(L)'
;MVRNHISMTAELDKYKADVYQMLIALGCSETTTASLMKSNQQNILGWFGENSSKAPIVTAQMAARLILRDPREIEARSKLLGH
;
A
#
# COMPACT_ATOMS: atom_id res chain seq x y z
N MET A 1 22.80 14.48 23.67
CA MET A 1 22.17 14.38 22.35
C MET A 1 21.35 13.09 22.32
N VAL A 2 20.02 13.19 22.43
CA VAL A 2 19.13 12.01 22.44
C VAL A 2 19.13 11.44 21.02
N ARG A 3 19.70 10.23 20.84
CA ARG A 3 19.54 9.49 19.59
C ARG A 3 18.06 9.09 19.52
N ASN A 4 17.28 9.76 18.67
CA ASN A 4 15.93 9.33 18.35
C ASN A 4 16.02 7.94 17.73
N HIS A 5 15.78 6.91 18.53
CA HIS A 5 15.71 5.54 18.06
C HIS A 5 14.41 5.39 17.28
N ILE A 6 14.47 5.56 15.96
CA ILE A 6 13.33 5.34 15.08
C ILE A 6 13.01 3.85 15.11
N SER A 7 11.80 3.51 15.56
CA SER A 7 11.30 2.14 15.47
C SER A 7 10.87 1.85 14.04
N MET A 8 11.62 0.99 13.34
CA MET A 8 11.31 0.62 11.96
C MET A 8 9.91 0.01 11.82
N THR A 9 9.47 -0.75 12.84
CA THR A 9 8.13 -1.33 12.90
C THR A 9 7.05 -0.25 12.97
N ALA A 10 7.25 0.79 13.79
CA ALA A 10 6.28 1.88 13.93
C ALA A 10 6.16 2.71 12.63
N GLU A 11 7.29 2.92 11.94
CA GLU A 11 7.29 3.63 10.65
C GLU A 11 6.66 2.79 9.53
N LEU A 12 6.84 1.47 9.55
CA LEU A 12 6.16 0.56 8.62
C LEU A 12 4.63 0.59 8.84
N ASP A 13 4.18 0.61 10.09
CA ASP A 13 2.75 0.65 10.39
C ASP A 13 2.12 1.99 10.01
N LYS A 14 2.83 3.10 10.22
CA LYS A 14 2.45 4.41 9.66
C LYS A 14 2.34 4.37 8.14
N TYR A 15 3.34 3.81 7.46
CA TYR A 15 3.34 3.73 6.01
C TYR A 15 2.14 2.92 5.49
N LYS A 16 1.81 1.79 6.11
CA LYS A 16 0.60 1.01 5.78
C LYS A 16 -0.67 1.83 5.98
N ALA A 17 -0.78 2.57 7.08
CA ALA A 17 -1.92 3.43 7.37
C ALA A 17 -2.07 4.54 6.33
N ASP A 18 -0.96 5.15 5.90
CA ASP A 18 -0.96 6.17 4.86
C ASP A 18 -1.41 5.59 3.51
N VAL A 19 -0.92 4.39 3.13
CA VAL A 19 -1.38 3.71 1.91
C VAL A 19 -2.89 3.45 1.96
N TYR A 20 -3.39 2.99 3.12
CA TYR A 20 -4.83 2.78 3.33
C TYR A 20 -5.62 4.08 3.13
N GLN A 21 -5.20 5.18 3.76
CA GLN A 21 -5.87 6.47 3.62
C GLN A 21 -5.83 6.98 2.18
N MET A 22 -4.74 6.77 1.45
CA MET A 22 -4.64 7.12 0.04
C MET A 22 -5.61 6.31 -0.84
N LEU A 23 -5.80 5.02 -0.56
CA LEU A 23 -6.77 4.19 -1.29
C LEU A 23 -8.22 4.66 -1.04
N ILE A 24 -8.56 5.01 0.20
CA ILE A 24 -9.85 5.63 0.54
C ILE A 24 -10.04 6.96 -0.20
N ALA A 25 -9.02 7.84 -0.19
CA ALA A 25 -9.06 9.13 -0.87
C ALA A 25 -9.21 9.00 -2.40
N LEU A 26 -8.77 7.87 -2.98
CA LEU A 26 -8.94 7.53 -4.39
C LEU A 26 -10.31 6.88 -4.69
N GLY A 27 -11.21 6.79 -3.71
CA GLY A 27 -12.58 6.33 -3.86
C GLY A 27 -12.80 4.84 -3.61
N CYS A 28 -11.84 4.13 -3.00
CA CYS A 28 -12.06 2.76 -2.57
C CYS A 28 -12.94 2.73 -1.31
N SER A 29 -13.83 1.74 -1.20
CA SER A 29 -14.50 1.46 0.07
C SER A 29 -13.52 0.89 1.09
N GLU A 30 -13.88 0.90 2.37
CA GLU A 30 -13.06 0.28 3.43
C GLU A 30 -12.83 -1.22 3.18
N THR A 31 -13.85 -1.93 2.71
CA THR A 31 -13.79 -3.37 2.41
C THR A 31 -12.85 -3.66 1.23
N THR A 32 -12.96 -2.91 0.14
CA THR A 32 -12.06 -3.03 -1.01
C THR A 32 -10.65 -2.65 -0.63
N THR A 33 -10.46 -1.59 0.14
CA THR A 33 -9.14 -1.14 0.61
C THR A 33 -8.47 -2.22 1.46
N ALA A 34 -9.18 -2.83 2.40
CA ALA A 34 -8.64 -3.90 3.22
C ALA A 34 -8.23 -5.13 2.38
N SER A 35 -9.04 -5.48 1.37
CA SER A 35 -8.71 -6.55 0.44
C SER A 35 -7.46 -6.23 -0.39
N LEU A 36 -7.36 -5.02 -0.94
CA LEU A 36 -6.22 -4.55 -1.72
C LEU A 36 -4.93 -4.52 -0.89
N MET A 37 -5.00 -4.03 0.34
CA MET A 37 -3.88 -4.02 1.29
C MET A 37 -3.38 -5.45 1.58
N LYS A 38 -4.31 -6.39 1.75
CA LYS A 38 -3.98 -7.80 1.99
C LYS A 38 -3.34 -8.45 0.75
N SER A 39 -3.93 -8.28 -0.43
CA SER A 39 -3.41 -8.81 -1.70
C SER A 39 -2.02 -8.25 -2.04
N ASN A 40 -1.73 -7.02 -1.63
CA ASN A 40 -0.48 -6.31 -1.95
C ASN A 40 0.51 -6.25 -0.79
N GLN A 41 0.30 -7.01 0.29
CA GLN A 41 1.12 -6.93 1.50
C GLN A 41 2.62 -7.04 1.19
N GLN A 42 3.03 -8.00 0.37
CA GLN A 42 4.46 -8.19 0.03
C GLN A 42 5.05 -7.02 -0.76
N ASN A 43 4.27 -6.41 -1.65
CA ASN A 43 4.69 -5.23 -2.40
C ASN A 43 4.88 -4.03 -1.45
N ILE A 44 3.95 -3.84 -0.51
CA ILE A 44 4.01 -2.76 0.48
C ILE A 44 5.26 -2.89 1.36
N LEU A 45 5.58 -4.11 1.83
CA LEU A 45 6.82 -4.37 2.59
C LEU A 45 8.08 -4.10 1.75
N GLY A 46 8.08 -4.54 0.49
CA GLY A 46 9.17 -4.30 -0.45
C GLY A 46 9.41 -2.82 -0.73
N TRP A 47 8.34 -2.05 -0.94
CA TRP A 47 8.38 -0.61 -1.20
C TRP A 47 8.77 0.23 0.01
N PHE A 48 8.49 -0.24 1.21
CA PHE A 48 9.00 0.38 2.43
C PHE A 48 10.52 0.19 2.57
N GLY A 49 11.08 -0.83 1.92
CA GLY A 49 12.50 -1.16 1.96
C GLY A 49 12.88 -2.25 2.96
N GLU A 50 11.90 -3.00 3.48
CA GLU A 50 12.15 -4.07 4.47
C GLU A 50 13.00 -5.22 3.90
N ASN A 51 12.85 -5.52 2.61
CA ASN A 51 13.38 -6.76 2.02
C ASN A 51 14.55 -6.59 1.02
N SER A 52 14.91 -5.37 0.61
CA SER A 52 16.07 -5.17 -0.27
C SER A 52 16.48 -3.71 -0.41
N SER A 53 17.77 -3.44 -0.27
CA SER A 53 18.40 -2.15 -0.63
C SER A 53 18.37 -1.83 -2.13
N LYS A 54 17.85 -2.73 -2.97
CA LYS A 54 17.66 -2.53 -4.42
C LYS A 54 16.22 -2.24 -4.84
N ALA A 55 15.25 -2.39 -3.94
CA ALA A 55 13.86 -2.07 -4.25
C ALA A 55 13.65 -0.54 -4.18
N PRO A 56 12.90 0.06 -5.11
CA PRO A 56 12.62 1.49 -5.05
C PRO A 56 11.77 1.77 -3.81
N ILE A 57 12.17 2.79 -3.04
CA ILE A 57 11.33 3.33 -1.97
C ILE A 57 10.15 4.05 -2.63
N VAL A 58 8.93 3.58 -2.38
CA VAL A 58 7.72 4.15 -2.98
C VAL A 58 6.96 4.92 -1.92
N THR A 59 6.48 6.12 -2.27
CA THR A 59 5.63 6.91 -1.37
C THR A 59 4.24 6.28 -1.26
N ALA A 60 3.54 6.50 -0.14
CA ALA A 60 2.22 5.92 0.07
C ALA A 60 1.21 6.27 -1.04
N GLN A 61 1.27 7.51 -1.54
CA GLN A 61 0.45 7.97 -2.67
C GLN A 61 0.76 7.20 -3.96
N MET A 62 2.04 6.93 -4.25
CA MET A 62 2.43 6.18 -5.43
C MET A 62 2.09 4.69 -5.27
N ALA A 63 2.30 4.12 -4.08
CA ALA A 63 1.92 2.75 -3.76
C ALA A 63 0.42 2.51 -3.97
N ALA A 64 -0.44 3.41 -3.48
CA ALA A 64 -1.89 3.34 -3.71
C ALA A 64 -2.25 3.36 -5.21
N ARG A 65 -1.58 4.21 -6.01
CA ARG A 65 -1.76 4.24 -7.46
C ARG A 65 -1.27 2.98 -8.16
N LEU A 66 -0.16 2.40 -7.71
CA LEU A 66 0.38 1.15 -8.26
C LEU A 66 -0.57 -0.03 -7.96
N ILE A 67 -1.09 -0.10 -6.74
CA ILE A 67 -2.09 -1.09 -6.33
C ILE A 67 -3.33 -1.02 -7.25
N LEU A 68 -3.85 0.19 -7.51
CA LEU A 68 -5.02 0.37 -8.38
C LEU A 68 -4.75 0.13 -9.87
N ARG A 69 -3.47 0.12 -10.27
CA ARG A 69 -3.04 -0.14 -11.65
C ARG A 69 -2.64 -1.59 -11.89
N ASP A 70 -2.55 -2.43 -10.86
CA ASP A 70 -2.20 -3.85 -11.05
C ASP A 70 -3.31 -4.50 -11.89
N PRO A 71 -2.99 -5.06 -13.08
CA PRO A 71 -3.97 -5.69 -13.97
C PRO A 71 -4.85 -6.74 -13.26
N ARG A 72 -4.29 -7.42 -12.24
CA ARG A 72 -5.00 -8.44 -11.45
C ARG A 72 -6.14 -7.87 -10.61
N GLU A 73 -6.04 -6.60 -10.22
CA GLU A 73 -7.07 -5.89 -9.44
C GLU A 73 -8.04 -5.12 -10.35
N ILE A 74 -7.61 -4.70 -11.54
CA ILE A 74 -8.49 -4.09 -12.56
C ILE A 74 -9.56 -5.09 -13.01
N GLU A 75 -9.18 -6.36 -13.19
CA GLU A 75 -10.12 -7.44 -13.55
C GLU A 75 -11.12 -7.74 -12.41
N ALA A 76 -10.68 -7.63 -11.15
CA ALA A 76 -11.55 -7.77 -9.97
C ALA A 76 -12.57 -6.61 -9.86
N ARG A 77 -12.15 -5.38 -10.18
CA ARG A 77 -13.07 -4.22 -10.26
C ARG A 77 -14.07 -4.37 -11.40
N SER A 78 -13.65 -4.88 -12.56
CA SER A 78 -14.52 -5.14 -13.70
C SER A 78 -15.61 -6.17 -13.34
N LYS A 79 -15.25 -7.26 -12.65
CA LYS A 79 -16.21 -8.28 -12.17
C LYS A 79 -17.20 -7.76 -11.12
N LEU A 80 -16.79 -6.81 -10.27
CA LEU A 80 -17.67 -6.22 -9.25
C LEU A 80 -18.62 -5.16 -9.80
N LEU A 81 -18.30 -4.56 -10.94
CA LEU A 81 -19.08 -3.48 -11.57
C LEU A 81 -20.06 -3.95 -12.64
N GLY A 82 -20.19 -5.27 -12.87
CA GLY A 82 -21.30 -5.87 -13.63
C GLY A 82 -21.58 -5.19 -14.96
N HIS A 83 -20.68 -5.36 -15.93
CA HIS A 83 -20.96 -5.13 -17.34
C HIS A 83 -21.04 -6.46 -18.09
#